data_AF-A0A8X6KKH9-F1
#
_entry.id   AF-A0A8X6KKH9-F1
#
_cell.length_a   1.000
_cell.length_b   1.000
_cell.length_c   1.000
_cell.angle_alpha   90.00
_cell.angle_beta   90.00
_cell.angle_gamma   90.00
#
_symmetry.space_group_name_H-M   'P 1'
#
loop_
_entity.id
_entity.type
_entity.pdbx_description
1 polymer ?
#
loop_
_entity_poly.entity_id
_entity_poly.type
_entity_poly.pdbx_seq_one_letter_code
_entity_poly.pdbx_strand_id
1 'polypeptide(L)'
;MPRTKKFGQQKRRLIRKKTPVCVESEQFDVGASQKKIEKSEGHFDYKDNFSAESQSSFVIIDLNMLNDIFNNIAKCRYCDRSFCFGVAENKSSRRGLASSVLATCKYCGSSYGSMTSNSVPAGHEVNLRFVYGMRCIGIGKSAAQTFCALMNLPPPPAKFEKTVYANF
;
A
#
# COMPACT_ATOMS: atom_id res chain seq x y z
N MET A 1 36.08 -43.42 52.37
CA MET A 1 36.97 -42.37 51.82
C MET A 1 36.17 -41.33 51.07
N PRO A 2 36.03 -40.09 51.59
CA PRO A 2 35.48 -38.98 50.80
C PRO A 2 36.55 -37.92 50.51
N ARG A 3 36.75 -37.59 49.22
CA ARG A 3 37.62 -36.48 48.78
C ARG A 3 36.76 -35.29 48.36
N THR A 4 37.06 -34.17 48.99
CA THR A 4 36.55 -32.81 48.77
C THR A 4 36.91 -32.28 47.38
N LYS A 5 36.06 -31.38 46.83
CA LYS A 5 36.48 -30.40 45.82
C LYS A 5 35.90 -29.02 46.16
N LYS A 6 36.77 -28.02 46.07
CA LYS A 6 36.66 -26.66 46.60
C LYS A 6 35.88 -25.71 45.69
N PHE A 7 35.35 -24.66 46.33
CA PHE A 7 34.74 -23.46 45.77
C PHE A 7 35.62 -22.70 44.76
N GLY A 8 34.97 -22.06 43.79
CA GLY A 8 35.54 -21.01 42.95
C GLY A 8 34.45 -20.10 42.38
N GLN A 9 34.08 -19.05 43.13
CA GLN A 9 33.19 -17.98 42.65
C GLN A 9 34.02 -16.98 41.82
N GLN A 10 33.71 -16.84 40.53
CA GLN A 10 34.31 -15.83 39.66
C GLN A 10 33.58 -14.49 39.80
N LYS A 11 34.35 -13.47 40.22
CA LYS A 11 33.95 -12.06 40.39
C LYS A 11 33.50 -11.45 39.06
N ARG A 12 32.23 -11.03 38.97
CA ARG A 12 31.77 -10.10 37.92
C ARG A 12 32.24 -8.68 38.26
N ARG A 13 33.04 -8.08 37.39
CA ARG A 13 33.47 -6.68 37.49
C ARG A 13 32.26 -5.75 37.33
N LEU A 14 31.93 -4.98 38.37
CA LEU A 14 31.01 -3.84 38.28
C LEU A 14 31.71 -2.72 37.50
N ILE A 15 31.29 -2.48 36.27
CA ILE A 15 31.64 -1.27 35.52
C ILE A 15 30.71 -0.17 36.03
N ARG A 16 31.25 0.73 36.86
CA ARG A 16 30.61 2.00 37.23
C ARG A 16 30.43 2.84 35.97
N LYS A 17 29.23 2.86 35.39
CA LYS A 17 28.83 3.92 34.47
C LYS A 17 28.54 5.17 35.31
N LYS A 18 29.33 6.22 35.14
CA LYS A 18 29.00 7.56 35.66
C LYS A 18 27.66 7.97 35.03
N THR A 19 26.65 8.17 35.85
CA THR A 19 25.42 8.87 35.50
C THR A 19 25.77 10.34 35.21
N PRO A 20 25.53 10.86 34.00
CA PRO A 20 25.47 12.30 33.82
C PRO A 20 24.16 12.81 34.41
N VAL A 21 24.25 13.89 35.18
CA VAL A 21 23.12 14.64 35.70
C VAL A 21 22.35 15.21 34.51
N CYS A 22 21.09 14.81 34.34
CA CYS A 22 20.20 15.38 33.33
C CYS A 22 19.71 16.73 33.83
N VAL A 23 20.14 17.80 33.17
CA VAL A 23 19.41 19.07 33.17
C VAL A 23 18.17 18.83 32.32
N GLU A 24 16.97 19.02 32.88
CA GLU A 24 15.72 18.98 32.14
C GLU A 24 15.75 20.09 31.08
N SER A 25 15.96 19.69 29.84
CA SER A 25 15.54 20.43 28.67
C SER A 25 14.48 19.57 28.00
N GLU A 26 13.30 20.14 27.76
CA GLU A 26 12.17 19.47 27.13
C GLU A 26 12.56 19.02 25.73
N GLN A 27 13.04 17.79 25.62
CA GLN A 27 13.44 17.19 24.36
C GLN A 27 12.27 16.36 23.86
N PHE A 28 11.49 16.93 22.94
CA PHE A 28 10.46 16.18 22.22
C PHE A 28 11.14 15.02 21.47
N ASP A 29 10.84 13.79 21.90
CA ASP A 29 11.33 12.57 21.26
C ASP A 29 10.61 12.37 19.92
N VAL A 30 11.06 13.09 18.90
CA VAL A 30 10.58 12.88 17.54
C VAL A 30 11.07 11.53 17.03
N GLY A 31 10.13 10.72 16.51
CA GLY A 31 10.41 9.37 16.04
C GLY A 31 11.46 9.36 14.93
N ALA A 32 12.19 8.26 14.79
CA ALA A 32 13.30 8.13 13.83
C ALA A 32 12.92 8.43 12.36
N SER A 33 11.63 8.36 12.01
CA SER A 33 11.12 8.76 10.69
C SER A 33 11.02 10.27 10.51
N GLN A 34 10.65 11.00 11.56
CA GLN A 34 10.49 12.46 11.54
C GLN A 34 11.86 13.15 11.46
N LYS A 35 12.86 12.62 12.17
CA LYS A 35 14.28 13.05 12.10
C LYS A 35 14.91 12.90 10.70
N LYS A 36 14.34 12.07 9.82
CA LYS A 36 14.80 11.95 8.41
C LYS A 36 14.14 12.97 7.48
N ILE A 37 12.96 13.49 7.84
CA ILE A 37 12.19 14.45 7.02
C ILE A 37 12.67 15.89 7.28
N GLU A 38 13.17 16.20 8.48
CA GLU A 38 13.70 17.54 8.83
C GLU A 38 14.90 17.99 7.97
N LYS A 39 15.58 17.07 7.25
CA LYS A 39 16.64 17.44 6.29
C LYS A 39 16.14 17.79 4.89
N SER A 40 14.85 17.65 4.63
CA SER A 40 14.20 18.09 3.41
C SER A 40 13.06 19.03 3.77
N GLU A 41 13.38 20.28 4.10
CA GLU A 41 12.42 21.39 3.96
C GLU A 41 12.17 21.66 2.47
N GLY A 42 11.72 20.63 1.76
CA GLY A 42 11.00 20.82 0.52
C GLY A 42 9.58 21.20 0.92
N HIS A 43 9.30 22.50 0.97
CA HIS A 43 7.94 22.97 0.84
C HIS A 43 7.37 22.27 -0.41
N PHE A 44 6.47 21.30 -0.22
CA PHE A 44 5.68 20.75 -1.31
C PHE A 44 4.76 21.88 -1.76
N ASP A 45 5.29 22.77 -2.59
CA ASP A 45 4.54 23.78 -3.31
C ASP A 45 3.55 22.98 -4.17
N TYR A 46 2.30 22.90 -3.73
CA TYR A 46 1.18 22.39 -4.50
C TYR A 46 0.89 23.40 -5.61
N LYS A 47 1.87 23.64 -6.46
CA LYS A 47 1.63 24.26 -7.75
C LYS A 47 1.09 23.18 -8.63
N ASP A 48 -0.19 23.36 -8.94
CA ASP A 48 -0.98 22.66 -9.92
C ASP A 48 -0.33 22.78 -11.32
N ASN A 49 0.81 22.14 -11.50
CA ASN A 49 1.48 21.97 -12.78
C ASN A 49 1.19 20.54 -13.27
N PHE A 50 -0.09 20.14 -13.27
CA PHE A 50 -0.54 19.00 -14.06
C PHE A 50 -0.51 19.41 -15.54
N SER A 51 0.69 19.54 -16.09
CA SER A 51 0.91 19.74 -17.52
C SER A 51 0.46 18.46 -18.22
N ALA A 52 -0.74 18.52 -18.77
CA ALA A 52 -1.42 17.42 -19.42
C ALA A 52 -0.74 17.06 -20.75
N GLU A 53 0.34 16.29 -20.69
CA GLU A 53 0.85 15.55 -21.83
C GLU A 53 0.90 14.07 -21.45
N SER A 54 -0.19 13.38 -21.76
CA SER A 54 -0.31 11.91 -21.82
C SER A 54 0.15 11.13 -20.58
N GLN A 55 -0.12 11.60 -19.37
CA GLN A 55 0.06 10.80 -18.15
C GLN A 55 -1.23 10.06 -17.81
N SER A 56 -1.13 8.75 -17.59
CA SER A 56 -2.22 7.93 -17.06
C SER A 56 -2.72 8.52 -15.73
N SER A 57 -4.00 8.90 -15.71
CA SER A 57 -4.68 9.39 -14.50
C SER A 57 -5.31 8.24 -13.73
N PHE A 58 -5.44 8.39 -12.41
CA PHE A 58 -6.12 7.44 -11.54
C PHE A 58 -7.40 8.07 -11.01
N VAL A 59 -8.54 7.41 -11.22
CA VAL A 59 -9.84 7.84 -10.73
C VAL A 59 -10.43 6.72 -9.87
N ILE A 60 -11.05 7.08 -8.74
CA ILE A 60 -11.81 6.14 -7.91
C ILE A 60 -13.23 6.04 -8.51
N ILE A 61 -13.64 4.83 -8.88
CA ILE A 61 -14.90 4.59 -9.61
C ILE A 61 -15.72 3.54 -8.85
N ASP A 62 -17.04 3.79 -8.70
CA ASP A 62 -18.00 2.78 -8.25
C ASP A 62 -18.28 1.78 -9.40
N LEU A 63 -18.12 0.49 -9.12
CA LEU A 63 -18.35 -0.57 -10.10
C LEU A 63 -19.80 -0.67 -10.58
N ASN A 64 -20.77 -0.23 -9.77
CA ASN A 64 -22.18 -0.17 -10.18
C ASN A 64 -22.37 0.89 -11.28
N MET A 65 -21.76 2.06 -11.11
CA MET A 65 -21.80 3.12 -12.11
C MET A 65 -21.11 2.68 -13.41
N LEU A 66 -19.97 1.98 -13.29
CA LEU A 66 -19.28 1.40 -14.45
C LEU A 66 -20.16 0.35 -15.15
N ASN A 67 -20.86 -0.50 -14.39
CA ASN A 67 -21.81 -1.47 -14.91
C ASN A 67 -22.96 -0.79 -15.68
N ASP A 68 -23.48 0.33 -15.18
CA ASP A 68 -24.52 1.10 -15.86
C ASP A 68 -24.01 1.69 -17.18
N ILE A 69 -22.79 2.23 -17.20
CA ILE A 69 -22.18 2.69 -18.46
C ILE A 69 -22.17 1.55 -19.49
N PHE A 70 -21.59 0.40 -19.14
CA PHE A 70 -21.47 -0.73 -20.07
C PHE A 70 -22.83 -1.22 -20.58
N ASN A 71 -23.83 -1.28 -19.71
CA ASN A 71 -25.16 -1.75 -20.10
C ASN A 71 -25.89 -0.78 -21.05
N ASN A 72 -25.58 0.51 -20.98
CA ASN A 72 -26.20 1.52 -21.85
C ASN A 72 -25.48 1.71 -23.19
N ILE A 73 -24.15 1.51 -23.25
CA ILE A 73 -23.36 1.80 -24.46
C ILE A 73 -22.91 0.57 -25.25
N ALA A 74 -22.86 -0.62 -24.61
CA ALA A 74 -22.24 -1.79 -25.20
C ALA A 74 -23.22 -2.96 -25.39
N LYS A 75 -22.95 -3.74 -26.43
CA LYS A 75 -23.55 -5.07 -26.65
C LYS A 75 -22.51 -6.15 -26.45
N CYS A 76 -22.94 -7.35 -26.07
CA CYS A 76 -22.03 -8.49 -26.01
C CYS A 76 -21.56 -8.87 -27.42
N ARG A 77 -20.24 -8.92 -27.64
CA ARG A 77 -19.63 -9.35 -28.91
C ARG A 77 -20.06 -10.74 -29.38
N TYR A 78 -20.41 -11.64 -28.45
CA TYR A 78 -20.66 -13.06 -28.75
C TYR A 78 -22.15 -13.42 -28.90
N CYS A 79 -23.05 -12.71 -28.22
CA CYS A 79 -24.50 -12.99 -28.30
C CYS A 79 -25.35 -11.79 -28.75
N ASP A 80 -24.72 -10.65 -29.05
CA ASP A 80 -25.34 -9.40 -29.55
C ASP A 80 -26.46 -8.81 -28.66
N ARG A 81 -26.56 -9.24 -27.41
CA ARG A 81 -27.54 -8.72 -26.45
C ARG A 81 -27.06 -7.41 -25.82
N SER A 82 -28.00 -6.51 -25.57
CA SER A 82 -27.82 -5.28 -24.78
C SER A 82 -28.18 -5.53 -23.30
N PHE A 83 -27.81 -4.62 -22.40
CA PHE A 83 -28.11 -4.72 -20.95
C PHE A 83 -27.71 -6.05 -20.30
N CYS A 84 -26.64 -6.68 -20.81
CA CYS A 84 -26.24 -8.02 -20.42
C CYS A 84 -24.96 -8.09 -19.59
N PHE A 85 -24.28 -6.96 -19.36
CA PHE A 85 -23.02 -6.96 -18.63
C PHE A 85 -23.27 -6.97 -17.12
N GLY A 86 -22.48 -7.78 -16.42
CA GLY A 86 -22.23 -7.65 -15.00
C GLY A 86 -20.75 -7.32 -14.79
N VAL A 87 -20.46 -6.19 -14.18
CA VAL A 87 -19.10 -5.77 -13.82
C VAL A 87 -18.85 -6.06 -12.35
N ALA A 88 -17.74 -6.74 -12.04
CA ALA A 88 -17.38 -7.09 -10.68
C ALA A 88 -15.87 -7.12 -10.48
N GLU A 89 -15.44 -6.88 -9.24
CA GLU A 89 -14.06 -7.13 -8.83
C GLU A 89 -13.79 -8.64 -8.71
N ASN A 90 -12.70 -9.09 -9.29
CA ASN A 90 -12.13 -10.40 -8.99
C ASN A 90 -11.29 -10.35 -7.71
N LYS A 91 -11.93 -10.62 -6.57
CA LYS A 91 -11.29 -10.54 -5.24
C LYS A 91 -10.05 -11.43 -5.07
N SER A 92 -9.92 -12.52 -5.81
CA SER A 92 -8.74 -13.41 -5.72
C SER A 92 -7.48 -12.81 -6.35
N SER A 93 -7.65 -11.86 -7.27
CA SER A 93 -6.56 -11.14 -7.94
C SER A 93 -6.04 -9.93 -7.15
N ARG A 94 -6.67 -9.61 -6.01
CA ARG A 94 -6.41 -8.40 -5.24
C ARG A 94 -4.99 -8.37 -4.69
N ARG A 95 -4.21 -7.36 -5.08
CA ARG A 95 -2.88 -7.03 -4.58
C ARG A 95 -2.91 -5.60 -4.01
N GLY A 96 -3.24 -5.46 -2.73
CA GLY A 96 -3.47 -4.15 -2.12
C GLY A 96 -4.68 -3.44 -2.75
N LEU A 97 -4.49 -2.20 -3.23
CA LEU A 97 -5.49 -1.40 -3.95
C LEU A 97 -5.67 -1.80 -5.41
N ALA A 98 -4.73 -2.58 -5.97
CA ALA A 98 -4.87 -3.10 -7.33
C ALA A 98 -5.68 -4.40 -7.30
N SER A 99 -6.64 -4.52 -8.21
CA SER A 99 -7.42 -5.75 -8.41
C SER A 99 -7.81 -5.87 -9.88
N SER A 100 -8.19 -7.06 -10.31
CA SER A 100 -8.77 -7.25 -11.64
C SER A 100 -10.27 -6.93 -11.60
N VAL A 101 -10.73 -6.15 -12.56
CA VAL A 101 -12.15 -5.93 -12.82
C VAL A 101 -12.55 -6.79 -14.01
N LEU A 102 -13.63 -7.56 -13.84
CA LEU A 102 -14.20 -8.45 -14.84
C LEU A 102 -15.55 -7.90 -15.30
N ALA A 103 -15.74 -7.80 -16.61
CA ALA A 103 -17.03 -7.60 -17.24
C ALA A 103 -17.49 -8.93 -17.87
N THR A 104 -18.62 -9.45 -17.41
CA THR A 104 -19.14 -10.76 -17.82
C THR A 104 -20.53 -10.62 -18.41
N CYS A 105 -20.77 -11.25 -19.56
CA CYS A 105 -22.11 -11.34 -20.12
C CYS A 105 -22.95 -12.36 -19.35
N LYS A 106 -24.12 -11.95 -18.85
CA LYS A 106 -25.06 -12.78 -18.09
C LYS A 106 -25.68 -13.92 -18.91
N TYR A 107 -25.70 -13.81 -20.24
CA TYR A 107 -26.37 -14.78 -21.11
C TYR A 107 -25.42 -15.85 -21.68
N CYS A 108 -24.27 -15.44 -22.22
CA CYS A 108 -23.32 -16.38 -22.84
C CYS A 108 -22.08 -16.66 -21.99
N GLY A 109 -21.95 -16.03 -20.81
CA GLY A 109 -20.84 -16.25 -19.89
C GLY A 109 -19.48 -15.71 -20.35
N SER A 110 -19.39 -15.11 -21.55
CA SER A 110 -18.14 -14.51 -22.03
C SER A 110 -17.70 -13.41 -21.07
N SER A 111 -16.43 -13.45 -20.67
CA SER A 111 -15.86 -12.47 -19.76
C SER A 111 -14.59 -11.85 -20.34
N TYR A 112 -14.35 -10.61 -19.95
CA TYR A 112 -13.10 -9.92 -20.18
C TYR A 112 -12.74 -9.14 -18.92
N GLY A 113 -11.46 -9.08 -18.59
CA GLY A 113 -11.03 -8.27 -17.47
C GLY A 113 -9.56 -7.90 -17.55
N SER A 114 -9.21 -6.89 -16.78
CA SER A 114 -7.87 -6.35 -16.68
C SER A 114 -7.59 -5.90 -15.25
N MET A 115 -6.32 -5.77 -14.90
CA MET A 115 -5.90 -5.12 -13.67
C MET A 115 -6.22 -3.63 -13.71
N THR A 116 -6.63 -3.06 -12.56
CA THR A 116 -6.91 -1.63 -12.38
C THR A 116 -5.65 -0.76 -12.34
N SER A 117 -4.46 -1.38 -12.29
CA SER A 117 -3.19 -0.66 -12.25
C SER A 117 -2.09 -1.49 -12.89
N ASN A 118 -1.20 -0.80 -13.62
CA ASN A 118 -0.02 -1.39 -14.22
C ASN A 118 0.84 -2.10 -13.18
N SER A 119 1.37 -3.26 -13.58
CA SER A 119 2.40 -3.94 -12.81
C SER A 119 3.76 -3.31 -13.12
N VAL A 120 4.54 -3.08 -12.08
CA VAL A 120 5.91 -2.55 -12.11
C VAL A 120 6.79 -3.42 -11.21
N PRO A 121 8.13 -3.35 -11.31
CA PRO A 121 9.01 -4.23 -10.54
C PRO A 121 8.79 -4.20 -9.02
N ALA A 122 8.31 -3.09 -8.47
CA ALA A 122 8.03 -2.92 -7.03
C ALA A 122 6.56 -3.19 -6.63
N GLY A 123 5.71 -3.69 -7.54
CA GLY A 123 4.31 -4.01 -7.29
C GLY A 123 3.35 -3.41 -8.32
N HIS A 124 2.33 -2.69 -7.88
CA HIS A 124 1.42 -1.96 -8.77
C HIS A 124 1.57 -0.45 -8.55
N GLU A 125 1.46 0.35 -9.62
CA GLU A 125 1.63 1.80 -9.53
C GLU A 125 0.71 2.44 -8.49
N VAL A 126 -0.57 2.04 -8.44
CA VAL A 126 -1.55 2.58 -7.49
C VAL A 126 -1.13 2.33 -6.05
N ASN A 127 -0.54 1.17 -5.76
CA ASN A 127 -0.04 0.83 -4.43
C ASN A 127 1.16 1.69 -4.05
N LEU A 128 2.11 1.87 -4.98
CA LEU A 128 3.30 2.69 -4.75
C LEU A 128 2.92 4.15 -4.50
N ARG A 129 2.06 4.71 -5.36
CA ARG A 129 1.58 6.09 -5.22
C ARG A 129 0.82 6.29 -3.91
N PHE A 130 -0.07 5.38 -3.55
CA PHE A 130 -0.81 5.47 -2.30
C PHE A 130 0.09 5.42 -1.07
N VAL A 131 1.02 4.45 -1.00
CA VAL A 131 1.93 4.32 0.14
C VAL A 131 2.89 5.50 0.23
N TYR A 132 3.42 5.97 -0.91
CA TYR A 132 4.31 7.13 -0.94
C TYR A 132 3.57 8.41 -0.53
N GLY A 133 2.36 8.64 -1.07
CA GLY A 133 1.51 9.76 -0.69
C GLY A 133 1.21 9.79 0.81
N MET A 134 0.82 8.66 1.40
CA MET A 134 0.59 8.55 2.84
C MET A 134 1.86 8.88 3.66
N ARG A 135 3.05 8.46 3.20
CA ARG A 135 4.32 8.81 3.87
C ARG A 135 4.64 10.30 3.78
N CYS A 136 4.39 10.94 2.63
CA CYS A 136 4.62 12.37 2.44
C CYS A 136 3.80 13.23 3.42
N ILE A 137 2.58 12.80 3.75
CA ILE A 137 1.73 13.49 4.73
C ILE A 137 1.92 12.98 6.18
N GLY A 138 2.94 12.17 6.44
CA GLY A 138 3.22 11.65 7.79
C GLY A 138 2.22 10.61 8.30
N ILE A 139 1.40 10.02 7.42
CA ILE A 139 0.36 9.05 7.78
C ILE A 139 0.90 7.62 7.68
N GLY A 140 0.77 6.89 8.80
CA GLY A 140 1.17 5.50 8.91
C GLY A 140 0.14 4.50 8.38
N LYS A 141 0.51 3.21 8.40
CA LYS A 141 -0.30 2.09 7.90
C LYS A 141 -1.69 2.02 8.54
N SER A 142 -1.79 2.23 9.85
CA SER A 142 -3.06 2.10 10.59
C SER A 142 -4.12 3.07 10.05
N ALA A 143 -3.78 4.35 9.97
CA ALA A 143 -4.66 5.38 9.41
C ALA A 143 -4.93 5.17 7.91
N ALA A 144 -3.95 4.67 7.14
CA ALA A 144 -4.19 4.28 5.75
C ALA A 144 -5.22 3.14 5.60
N GLN A 145 -5.22 2.16 6.53
CA GLN A 145 -6.24 1.10 6.58
C GLN A 145 -7.61 1.67 6.93
N THR A 146 -7.69 2.57 7.92
CA THR A 146 -8.93 3.28 8.26
C THR A 146 -9.47 4.06 7.07
N PHE A 147 -8.61 4.80 6.36
CA PHE A 147 -8.99 5.52 5.14
C PHE A 147 -9.58 4.58 4.09
N CYS A 148 -8.90 3.48 3.77
CA CYS A 148 -9.42 2.50 2.81
C CYS A 148 -10.77 1.94 3.25
N ALA A 149 -10.93 1.59 4.52
CA ALA A 149 -12.18 1.05 5.04
C ALA A 149 -13.34 2.06 4.93
N LEU A 150 -13.10 3.33 5.27
CA LEU A 150 -14.09 4.41 5.16
C LEU A 150 -14.52 4.66 3.71
N MET A 151 -13.58 4.53 2.77
CA MET A 151 -13.82 4.73 1.34
C MET A 151 -14.32 3.46 0.62
N ASN A 152 -14.58 2.37 1.34
CA ASN A 152 -14.92 1.05 0.77
C ASN A 152 -13.89 0.55 -0.26
N LEU A 153 -12.61 0.85 -0.04
CA LEU A 153 -11.50 0.41 -0.85
C LEU A 153 -10.87 -0.89 -0.32
N PRO A 154 -10.20 -1.67 -1.17
CA PRO A 154 -9.34 -2.74 -0.71
C PRO A 154 -8.32 -2.27 0.33
N PRO A 155 -7.90 -3.15 1.27
CA PRO A 155 -6.88 -2.78 2.24
C PRO A 155 -5.57 -2.42 1.53
N PRO A 156 -4.80 -1.45 2.06
CA PRO A 156 -3.52 -1.09 1.48
C PRO A 156 -2.54 -2.26 1.52
N PRO A 157 -1.52 -2.28 0.64
CA PRO A 157 -0.58 -3.39 0.55
C PRO A 157 0.08 -3.68 1.92
N ALA A 158 -0.05 -4.93 2.39
CA ALA A 158 0.46 -5.33 3.70
C ALA A 158 1.99 -5.51 3.72
N LYS A 159 2.56 -5.89 2.57
CA LYS A 159 3.99 -6.08 2.30
C LYS A 159 4.22 -5.62 0.86
N PHE A 160 5.38 -5.02 0.57
CA PHE A 160 5.84 -4.95 -0.81
C PHE A 160 6.11 -6.38 -1.26
N GLU A 161 5.48 -6.81 -2.35
CA GLU A 161 5.82 -8.10 -2.94
C GLU A 161 7.29 -8.03 -3.35
N LYS A 162 8.12 -8.89 -2.76
CA LYS A 162 9.45 -9.12 -3.29
C LYS A 162 9.25 -9.79 -4.63
N THR A 163 9.49 -9.08 -5.72
CA THR A 163 9.61 -9.68 -7.04
C THR A 163 10.79 -10.65 -7.01
N VAL A 164 10.49 -11.93 -7.21
CA VAL A 164 11.49 -12.90 -7.63
C VAL A 164 11.80 -12.53 -9.07
N TYR A 165 12.98 -11.99 -9.34
CA TYR A 165 13.46 -11.86 -10.71
C TYR A 165 13.53 -13.28 -11.29
N ALA A 166 12.56 -13.64 -12.14
CA ALA A 166 12.75 -14.75 -13.06
C ALA A 166 13.79 -14.27 -14.07
N ASN A 167 14.95 -14.92 -14.05
CA ASN A 167 16.07 -14.64 -14.92
C ASN A 167 15.63 -14.65 -16.40
N PHE A 168 15.92 -13.55 -17.11
CA PHE A 168 16.09 -13.59 -18.56
C PHE A 168 17.51 -14.04 -18.88
#